data_AF-A0A7I9WWK6-F1
#
_entry.id   AF-A0A7I9WWK6-F1
#
_cell.length_a   1.000
_cell.length_b   1.000
_cell.length_c   1.000
_cell.angle_alpha   90.00
_cell.angle_beta   90.00
_cell.angle_gamma   90.00
#
_symmetry.space_group_name_H-M   'P 1'
#
loop_
_entity.id
_entity.type
_entity.pdbx_description
1 polymer ?
#
loop_
_entity_poly.entity_id
_entity_poly.type
_entity_poly.pdbx_seq_one_letter_code
_entity_poly.pdbx_strand_id
1 'polypeptide(L)'
;MSRSVAAVAACALVSATVLLAPPAQASPYVSHVEWAKWGDLSSLRVYPTTVGRSGSGIGHRTVGEAAWAEVLALSPDADLPGMRDQFLCHWAFAELLEPGKVSWNLEPWRPEVSEAELYEANCNPGGSEEPF
;
A
#
# COMPACT_ATOMS: atom_id res chain seq x y z
N MET A 1 17.43 -75.45 -33.72
CA MET A 1 17.45 -75.06 -32.29
C MET A 1 17.40 -73.54 -32.23
N SER A 2 16.26 -72.99 -31.78
CA SER A 2 15.89 -71.57 -31.86
C SER A 2 16.81 -70.64 -31.07
N ARG A 3 17.15 -69.48 -31.64
CA ARG A 3 17.69 -68.33 -30.91
C ARG A 3 16.57 -67.31 -30.73
N SER A 4 16.11 -67.11 -29.50
CA SER A 4 15.19 -66.03 -29.15
C SER A 4 15.97 -64.71 -29.00
N VAL A 5 15.52 -63.65 -29.66
CA VAL A 5 16.01 -62.28 -29.45
C VAL A 5 14.96 -61.54 -28.62
N ALA A 6 15.32 -61.14 -27.40
CA ALA A 6 14.48 -60.30 -26.56
C ALA A 6 14.66 -58.82 -26.95
N ALA A 7 13.58 -58.14 -27.28
CA ALA A 7 13.58 -56.69 -27.51
C ALA A 7 13.43 -55.96 -26.16
N VAL A 8 14.44 -55.18 -25.77
CA VAL A 8 14.37 -54.28 -24.62
C VAL A 8 13.81 -52.94 -25.12
N ALA A 9 12.58 -52.60 -24.73
CA ALA A 9 11.99 -51.30 -25.02
C ALA A 9 12.56 -50.27 -24.03
N ALA A 10 13.38 -49.34 -24.52
CA ALA A 10 13.82 -48.18 -23.75
C ALA A 10 12.74 -47.09 -23.80
N CYS A 11 12.05 -46.87 -22.68
CA CYS A 11 11.16 -45.73 -22.49
C CYS A 11 12.00 -44.46 -22.29
N ALA A 12 12.05 -43.59 -23.30
CA ALA A 12 12.66 -42.27 -23.19
C ALA A 12 11.75 -41.35 -22.36
N LEU A 13 12.19 -40.97 -21.17
CA LEU A 13 11.54 -39.96 -20.34
C LEU A 13 11.83 -38.58 -20.93
N VAL A 14 10.81 -37.94 -21.51
CA VAL A 14 10.88 -36.54 -21.94
C VAL A 14 10.60 -35.67 -20.72
N SER A 15 11.63 -35.04 -20.16
CA SER A 15 11.46 -34.04 -19.10
C SER A 15 10.88 -32.76 -19.69
N ALA A 16 9.60 -32.48 -19.43
CA ALA A 16 8.98 -31.19 -19.74
C ALA A 16 9.44 -30.15 -18.71
N THR A 17 10.23 -29.17 -19.13
CA THR A 17 10.51 -27.98 -18.32
C THR A 17 9.26 -27.11 -18.29
N VAL A 18 8.61 -27.04 -17.13
CA VAL A 18 7.51 -26.10 -16.88
C VAL A 18 8.12 -24.70 -16.77
N LEU A 19 7.86 -23.85 -17.77
CA LEU A 19 8.13 -22.41 -17.66
C LEU A 19 7.09 -21.82 -16.70
N LEU A 20 7.48 -21.50 -15.47
CA LEU A 20 6.64 -20.72 -14.57
C LEU A 20 6.52 -19.30 -15.13
N ALA A 21 5.29 -18.84 -15.36
CA ALA A 21 5.04 -17.43 -15.61
C ALA A 21 5.49 -16.60 -14.38
N PRO A 22 6.04 -15.39 -14.56
CA PRO A 22 6.30 -14.50 -13.43
C PRO A 22 4.99 -14.27 -12.66
N PRO A 23 5.03 -14.16 -11.33
CA PRO A 23 3.84 -13.86 -10.54
C PRO A 23 3.20 -12.57 -11.07
N ALA A 24 1.87 -12.57 -11.21
CA ALA A 24 1.16 -11.35 -11.54
C ALA A 24 1.49 -10.29 -10.49
N GLN A 25 1.93 -9.10 -10.93
CA GLN A 25 2.15 -7.98 -10.03
C GLN A 25 0.81 -7.68 -9.33
N ALA A 26 0.79 -7.69 -8.00
CA ALA A 26 -0.40 -7.25 -7.27
C ALA A 26 -0.71 -5.78 -7.63
N SER A 27 -1.98 -5.45 -7.76
CA SER A 27 -2.39 -4.06 -7.95
C SER A 27 -2.00 -3.23 -6.72
N PRO A 28 -1.35 -2.07 -6.89
CA PRO A 28 -0.93 -1.25 -5.75
C PRO A 28 -2.13 -0.63 -5.04
N TYR A 29 -1.97 -0.35 -3.75
CA TYR A 29 -2.93 0.41 -2.93
C TYR A 29 -2.81 1.92 -3.16
N VAL A 30 -1.60 2.41 -3.44
CA VAL A 30 -1.29 3.82 -3.69
C VAL A 30 -0.96 4.03 -5.16
N SER A 31 -1.64 5.00 -5.79
CA SER A 31 -1.42 5.37 -7.19
C SER A 31 -0.14 6.19 -7.35
N HIS A 32 -0.04 7.28 -6.57
CA HIS A 32 1.11 8.17 -6.50
C HIS A 32 1.02 9.00 -5.22
N VAL A 33 2.10 9.73 -4.95
CA VAL A 33 2.16 10.75 -3.90
C VAL A 33 2.75 12.03 -4.47
N GLU A 34 2.37 13.17 -3.90
CA GLU A 34 2.86 14.47 -4.32
C GLU A 34 3.15 15.35 -3.10
N TRP A 35 4.39 15.84 -2.98
CA TRP A 35 4.69 16.91 -2.04
C TRP A 35 4.13 18.24 -2.56
N ALA A 36 3.25 18.84 -1.79
CA ALA A 36 2.62 20.11 -2.05
C ALA A 36 2.89 21.11 -0.91
N LYS A 37 2.50 22.36 -1.14
CA LYS A 37 2.54 23.42 -0.13
C LYS A 37 1.12 23.84 0.26
N TRP A 38 0.89 23.94 1.58
CA TRP A 38 -0.28 24.59 2.16
C TRP A 38 0.18 25.85 2.90
N GLY A 39 0.05 27.00 2.22
CA GLY A 39 0.81 28.20 2.62
C GLY A 39 2.31 27.91 2.62
N ASP A 40 2.99 28.24 3.73
CA ASP A 40 4.42 27.97 3.91
C ASP A 40 4.71 26.54 4.41
N LEU A 41 3.68 25.74 4.70
CA LEU A 41 3.80 24.40 5.26
C LEU A 41 3.85 23.32 4.17
N SER A 42 4.55 22.23 4.43
CA SER A 42 4.64 21.09 3.49
C SER A 42 3.56 20.05 3.79
N SER A 43 3.01 19.42 2.75
CA SER A 43 1.96 18.40 2.83
C SER A 43 2.27 17.32 1.79
N LEU A 44 2.32 16.06 2.21
CA LEU A 44 2.41 14.93 1.28
C LEU A 44 1.01 14.43 0.99
N ARG A 45 0.54 14.63 -0.23
CA ARG A 45 -0.76 14.15 -0.68
C ARG A 45 -0.62 12.71 -1.17
N VAL A 46 -1.39 11.79 -0.58
CA VAL A 46 -1.41 10.38 -0.96
C VAL A 46 -2.68 10.08 -1.76
N TYR A 47 -2.53 9.54 -2.96
CA TYR A 47 -3.65 9.26 -3.86
C TYR A 47 -3.93 7.76 -3.91
N PRO A 48 -4.97 7.25 -3.22
CA PRO A 48 -5.26 5.83 -3.18
C PRO A 48 -5.88 5.33 -4.50
N THR A 49 -5.54 4.11 -4.90
CA THR A 49 -6.22 3.40 -6.00
C THR A 49 -7.60 2.92 -5.56
N THR A 50 -8.42 2.42 -6.49
CA THR A 50 -9.68 1.74 -6.14
C THR A 50 -9.47 0.55 -5.21
N VAL A 51 -8.36 -0.18 -5.39
CA VAL A 51 -7.98 -1.30 -4.51
C VAL A 51 -7.58 -0.78 -3.12
N GLY A 52 -6.80 0.30 -3.05
CA GLY A 52 -6.48 1.00 -1.81
C GLY A 52 -7.72 1.40 -1.02
N ARG A 53 -8.67 2.07 -1.69
CA ARG A 53 -9.93 2.49 -1.07
C ARG A 53 -10.76 1.31 -0.57
N SER A 54 -10.89 0.25 -1.37
CA SER A 54 -11.65 -0.94 -0.99
C SER A 54 -10.98 -1.77 0.12
N GLY A 55 -9.65 -1.70 0.22
CA GLY A 55 -8.85 -2.34 1.25
C GLY A 55 -8.74 -1.55 2.57
N SER A 56 -9.06 -0.25 2.52
CA SER A 56 -9.06 0.65 3.67
C SER A 56 -10.21 0.35 4.64
N GLY A 57 -10.08 0.77 5.90
CA GLY A 57 -11.11 0.62 6.92
C GLY A 57 -10.60 0.19 8.29
N ILE A 58 -11.49 0.31 9.29
CA ILE A 58 -11.23 -0.10 10.67
C ILE A 58 -10.90 -1.59 10.71
N GLY A 59 -9.83 -1.95 11.43
CA GLY A 59 -9.38 -3.35 11.58
C GLY A 59 -8.51 -3.86 10.42
N HIS A 60 -8.30 -3.06 9.37
CA HIS A 60 -7.49 -3.44 8.21
C HIS A 60 -6.04 -2.95 8.33
N ARG A 61 -5.51 -2.85 9.57
CA ARG A 61 -4.22 -2.21 9.84
C ARG A 61 -3.05 -2.89 9.12
N THR A 62 -2.99 -4.21 9.08
CA THR A 62 -1.91 -4.94 8.39
C THR A 62 -1.85 -4.61 6.89
N VAL A 63 -3.00 -4.41 6.25
CA VAL A 63 -3.06 -3.96 4.84
C VAL A 63 -2.61 -2.50 4.73
N GLY A 64 -3.01 -1.66 5.69
CA GLY A 64 -2.50 -0.29 5.82
C GLY A 64 -0.98 -0.21 5.95
N GLU A 65 -0.34 -1.10 6.71
CA GLU A 65 1.13 -1.13 6.79
C GLU A 65 1.78 -1.48 5.43
N ALA A 66 1.16 -2.38 4.65
CA ALA A 66 1.63 -2.68 3.31
C ALA A 66 1.46 -1.47 2.36
N ALA A 67 0.35 -0.76 2.46
CA ALA A 67 0.13 0.47 1.70
C ALA A 67 1.09 1.60 2.13
N TRP A 68 1.43 1.70 3.42
CA TRP A 68 2.45 2.63 3.90
C TRP A 68 3.83 2.32 3.30
N ALA A 69 4.19 1.04 3.16
CA ALA A 69 5.42 0.66 2.47
C ALA A 69 5.44 1.10 1.00
N GLU A 70 4.29 1.13 0.32
CA GLU A 70 4.18 1.69 -1.03
C GLU A 70 4.39 3.23 -1.03
N VAL A 71 3.86 3.95 -0.03
CA VAL A 71 4.14 5.39 0.14
C VAL A 71 5.64 5.64 0.25
N LEU A 72 6.35 4.89 1.09
CA LEU A 72 7.79 5.03 1.27
C LEU A 72 8.59 4.62 0.01
N ALA A 73 8.09 3.66 -0.77
CA ALA A 73 8.70 3.32 -2.05
C ALA A 73 8.57 4.45 -3.08
N LEU A 74 7.47 5.21 -3.03
CA LEU A 74 7.22 6.36 -3.91
C LEU A 74 7.91 7.65 -3.44
N SER A 75 8.00 7.85 -2.12
CA SER A 75 8.60 9.04 -1.48
C SER A 75 9.37 8.61 -0.22
N PRO A 76 10.64 8.17 -0.35
CA PRO A 76 11.43 7.71 0.79
C PRO A 76 11.65 8.76 1.89
N ASP A 77 11.57 10.04 1.53
CA ASP A 77 11.64 11.18 2.44
C ASP A 77 10.35 11.43 3.24
N ALA A 78 9.30 10.62 3.04
CA ALA A 78 8.08 10.66 3.85
C ALA A 78 8.22 9.96 5.22
N ASP A 79 9.34 9.27 5.48
CA ASP A 79 9.65 8.65 6.78
C ASP A 79 10.07 9.69 7.83
N LEU A 80 9.17 10.64 8.07
CA LEU A 80 9.29 11.69 9.08
C LEU A 80 8.40 11.36 10.28
N PRO A 81 8.73 11.87 11.48
CA PRO A 81 7.94 11.64 12.67
C PRO A 81 6.45 11.95 12.47
N GLY A 82 5.58 11.07 12.94
CA GLY A 82 4.12 11.20 12.85
C GLY A 82 3.47 10.89 11.50
N MET A 83 4.22 10.86 10.37
CA MET A 83 3.63 10.67 9.04
C MET A 83 2.94 9.31 8.87
N ARG A 84 3.57 8.25 9.38
CA ARG A 84 3.00 6.90 9.33
C ARG A 84 1.68 6.78 10.11
N ASP A 85 1.61 7.38 11.29
CA ASP A 85 0.42 7.25 12.14
C ASP A 85 -0.75 8.09 11.59
N GLN A 86 -0.46 9.26 11.00
CA GLN A 86 -1.43 10.00 10.19
C GLN A 86 -1.95 9.15 9.02
N PHE A 87 -1.06 8.47 8.28
CA PHE A 87 -1.46 7.61 7.16
C PHE A 87 -2.36 6.47 7.60
N LEU A 88 -2.01 5.79 8.69
CA LEU A 88 -2.81 4.67 9.20
C LEU A 88 -4.16 5.13 9.76
N CYS A 89 -4.23 6.35 10.30
CA CYS A 89 -5.50 6.97 10.65
C CYS A 89 -6.37 7.21 9.41
N HIS A 90 -5.82 7.82 8.36
CA HIS A 90 -6.54 8.00 7.09
C HIS A 90 -6.96 6.67 6.47
N TRP A 91 -6.08 5.67 6.50
CA TRP A 91 -6.40 4.31 6.04
C TRP A 91 -7.61 3.72 6.79
N ALA A 92 -7.75 3.99 8.08
CA ALA A 92 -8.86 3.47 8.85
C ALA A 92 -10.18 4.23 8.61
N PHE A 93 -10.11 5.56 8.42
CA PHE A 93 -11.28 6.43 8.56
C PHE A 93 -11.64 7.29 7.35
N ALA A 94 -10.71 7.59 6.44
CA ALA A 94 -10.96 8.59 5.38
C ALA A 94 -12.14 8.17 4.47
N GLU A 95 -12.14 6.93 3.96
CA GLU A 95 -13.26 6.43 3.14
C GLU A 95 -14.55 6.21 3.92
N LEU A 96 -14.47 6.03 5.25
CA LEU A 96 -15.65 5.83 6.09
C LEU A 96 -16.37 7.15 6.37
N LEU A 97 -15.61 8.20 6.68
CA LEU A 97 -16.14 9.50 7.11
C LEU A 97 -16.39 10.44 5.94
N GLU A 98 -15.55 10.38 4.90
CA GLU A 98 -15.65 11.24 3.72
C GLU A 98 -15.25 10.44 2.46
N PRO A 99 -16.16 9.58 1.96
CA PRO A 99 -15.86 8.72 0.81
C PRO A 99 -15.42 9.52 -0.42
N GLY A 100 -14.36 9.05 -1.08
CA GLY A 100 -13.95 9.61 -2.37
C GLY A 100 -13.14 10.91 -2.31
N LYS A 101 -12.61 11.32 -1.14
CA LYS A 101 -11.57 12.36 -1.05
C LYS A 101 -10.49 12.13 -2.10
N VAL A 102 -10.06 13.18 -2.78
CA VAL A 102 -9.09 13.07 -3.87
C VAL A 102 -7.75 12.53 -3.35
N SER A 103 -7.28 13.04 -2.21
CA SER A 103 -6.07 12.62 -1.52
C SER A 103 -6.26 12.53 0.00
N TRP A 104 -5.36 11.77 0.64
CA TRP A 104 -5.16 11.77 2.09
C TRP A 104 -3.84 12.46 2.37
N ASN A 105 -3.85 13.52 3.17
CA ASN A 105 -2.70 14.41 3.29
C ASN A 105 -1.96 14.15 4.60
N LEU A 106 -0.64 14.07 4.50
CA LEU A 106 0.24 13.80 5.63
C LEU A 106 1.17 14.98 5.82
N GLU A 107 1.18 15.52 7.02
CA GLU A 107 1.80 16.81 7.28
C GLU A 107 2.85 16.69 8.41
N PRO A 108 4.14 16.86 8.09
CA PRO A 108 5.22 16.65 9.07
C PRO A 108 5.30 17.73 10.15
N TRP A 109 4.50 18.79 10.02
CA TRP A 109 4.41 19.89 11.00
C TRP A 109 3.29 19.69 12.02
N ARG A 110 2.43 18.67 11.84
CA ARG A 110 1.44 18.31 12.86
C ARG A 110 2.15 17.71 14.07
N PRO A 111 1.65 17.96 15.30
CA PRO A 111 2.23 17.39 16.49
C PRO A 111 2.12 15.86 16.47
N GLU A 112 3.16 15.19 16.97
CA GLU A 112 3.10 13.77 17.29
C GLU A 112 2.21 13.58 18.52
N VAL A 113 1.09 12.88 18.36
CA VAL A 113 0.10 12.62 19.40
C VAL A 113 -0.21 11.13 19.47
N SER A 114 -0.92 10.70 20.50
CA SER A 114 -1.36 9.31 20.60
C SER A 114 -2.35 8.94 19.49
N GLU A 115 -2.48 7.63 19.22
CA GLU A 115 -3.47 7.12 18.27
C GLU A 115 -4.91 7.56 18.61
N ALA A 116 -5.26 7.63 19.90
CA ALA A 116 -6.55 8.12 20.33
C ALA A 116 -6.76 9.60 20.00
N GLU A 117 -5.74 10.44 20.22
CA GLU A 117 -5.80 11.87 19.89
C GLU A 117 -5.86 12.11 18.37
N LEU A 118 -5.18 11.26 17.56
CA LEU A 118 -5.34 11.28 16.11
C LEU A 118 -6.80 11.05 15.69
N TYR A 119 -7.47 10.07 16.31
CA TYR A 119 -8.87 9.76 16.01
C TYR A 119 -9.82 10.87 16.45
N GLU A 120 -9.60 11.44 17.63
CA GLU A 120 -10.38 12.58 18.14
C GLU A 120 -10.21 13.83 17.27
N ALA A 121 -9.05 14.00 16.63
CA ALA A 121 -8.75 15.09 15.73
C ALA A 121 -9.03 14.78 14.24
N ASN A 122 -9.82 13.75 13.94
CA ASN A 122 -10.15 13.36 12.56
C ASN A 122 -8.90 13.18 11.67
N CYS A 123 -7.84 12.57 12.23
CA CYS A 123 -6.52 12.35 11.63
C CYS A 123 -5.66 13.59 11.39
N ASN A 124 -6.17 14.78 11.70
CA ASN A 124 -5.51 16.08 11.43
C ASN A 124 -5.27 16.88 12.72
N PRO A 125 -4.45 16.40 13.67
CA PRO A 125 -4.21 17.12 14.91
C PRO A 125 -3.51 18.46 14.65
N GLY A 126 -4.02 19.52 15.28
CA GLY A 126 -3.41 20.86 15.29
C GLY A 126 -3.42 21.60 13.95
N GLY A 127 -3.09 22.89 14.01
CA GLY A 127 -2.93 23.76 12.84
C GLY A 127 -4.16 23.91 11.94
N SER A 128 -3.96 24.46 10.75
CA SER A 128 -5.01 24.63 9.73
C SER A 128 -5.14 23.39 8.86
N GLU A 129 -6.36 23.02 8.48
CA GLU A 129 -6.59 21.91 7.55
C GLU A 129 -6.55 22.37 6.09
N GLU A 130 -5.82 21.61 5.27
CA GLU A 130 -5.80 21.74 3.83
C GLU A 130 -7.03 21.01 3.26
N PRO A 131 -7.94 21.67 2.52
CA PRO A 131 -9.24 21.08 2.16
C PRO A 131 -9.18 20.11 0.97
N PHE A 132 -9.69 18.87 1.13
CA PHE A 132 -9.90 17.87 0.06
C PHE A 132 -10.99 16.89 0.39
#